data_AF-A0A448WA13-F1
#
_entry.id   AF-A0A448WA13-F1
#
_cell.length_a   1.000
_cell.length_b   1.000
_cell.length_c   1.000
_cell.angle_alpha   90.00
_cell.angle_beta   90.00
_cell.angle_gamma   90.00
#
_symmetry.space_group_name_H-M   'P 1'
#
loop_
_entity.id
_entity.type
_entity.pdbx_description
1 polymer ?
#
loop_
_entity_poly.entity_id
_entity_poly.type
_entity_poly.pdbx_seq_one_letter_code
_entity_poly.pdbx_strand_id
1 'polypeptide(L)'
;CWRVLAPLAQVVRPAAVVVQCGADCLASDPHRIFNLSSSPRGCGHVNSAFLDISDKVEQGAQEKLLPLEALLEVVNVSTEVTGLTVDQDSCQTPHPPCSTETDVYEPTHVGGYAALLRRILTWRLPTLLLGGGGYHFADSARLWTHLTQVAIDETKGLQLSLDPDIPIHSFLERYGPDYTVQVSAEPNRRDLNIPKTVDEHVRRLLHQVDMYAELNGLDRTPLTESS
;
A
#
# COMPACT_ATOMS: atom_id res chain seq x y z
N CYS A 1 7.62 -8.04 8.00
CA CYS A 1 6.39 -7.45 8.58
C CYS A 1 5.20 -8.42 8.58
N TRP A 2 4.78 -8.98 7.43
CA TRP A 2 3.57 -9.81 7.34
C TRP A 2 3.51 -11.00 8.32
N ARG A 3 4.65 -11.66 8.56
CA ARG A 3 4.81 -12.77 9.54
C ARG A 3 4.31 -12.42 10.95
N VAL A 4 4.22 -11.14 11.30
CA VAL A 4 3.73 -10.65 12.60
C VAL A 4 2.35 -10.01 12.45
N LEU A 5 2.13 -9.22 11.39
CA LEU A 5 0.86 -8.52 11.18
C LEU A 5 -0.33 -9.47 10.99
N ALA A 6 -0.18 -10.55 10.22
CA ALA A 6 -1.29 -11.48 10.00
C ALA A 6 -1.74 -12.20 11.28
N PRO A 7 -0.83 -12.78 12.10
CA PRO A 7 -1.22 -13.32 13.42
C PRO A 7 -1.80 -12.27 14.36
N LEU A 8 -1.26 -11.05 14.36
CA LEU A 8 -1.79 -9.96 15.18
C LEU A 8 -3.23 -9.63 14.79
N ALA A 9 -3.53 -9.53 13.50
CA ALA A 9 -4.89 -9.26 13.02
C ALA A 9 -5.87 -10.38 13.36
N GLN A 10 -5.43 -11.64 13.35
CA GLN A 10 -6.26 -12.79 13.77
C GLN A 10 -6.63 -12.74 15.26
N VAL A 11 -5.74 -12.26 16.12
CA VAL A 11 -6.01 -12.08 17.55
C VAL A 11 -6.85 -10.84 17.82
N VAL A 12 -6.43 -9.70 17.28
CA VAL A 12 -7.06 -8.40 17.55
C VAL A 12 -8.44 -8.29 16.92
N ARG A 13 -8.66 -8.93 15.76
CA ARG A 13 -9.89 -8.82 14.95
C ARG A 13 -10.38 -7.37 14.84
N PRO A 14 -9.54 -6.48 14.28
CA PRO A 14 -9.83 -5.06 14.29
C PRO A 14 -11.11 -4.75 13.49
N ALA A 15 -11.89 -3.78 13.97
CA ALA A 15 -13.05 -3.28 13.23
C ALA A 15 -12.66 -2.31 12.10
N ALA A 16 -11.44 -1.75 12.15
CA ALA A 16 -10.87 -0.86 11.15
C ALA A 16 -9.34 -0.87 11.25
N VAL A 17 -8.65 -0.47 10.18
CA VAL A 17 -7.19 -0.42 10.12
C VAL A 17 -6.73 1.01 9.80
N VAL A 18 -5.68 1.47 10.46
CA VAL A 18 -4.99 2.72 10.11
C VAL A 18 -3.57 2.36 9.67
N VAL A 19 -3.19 2.76 8.47
CA VAL A 19 -1.86 2.50 7.90
C VAL A 19 -1.15 3.82 7.69
N GLN A 20 -0.05 4.01 8.41
CA GLN A 20 0.87 5.12 8.19
C GLN A 20 1.88 4.72 7.09
N CYS A 21 1.91 5.46 6.00
CA CYS A 21 2.65 5.14 4.77
C CYS A 21 3.83 6.10 4.56
N GLY A 22 4.68 6.29 5.58
CA GLY A 22 5.86 7.16 5.47
C GLY A 22 6.79 6.71 4.34
N ALA A 23 7.23 7.62 3.49
CA ALA A 23 8.11 7.41 2.34
C ALA A 23 9.61 7.45 2.68
N ASP A 24 9.98 7.65 3.94
CA ASP A 24 11.38 7.74 4.39
C ASP A 24 12.16 6.41 4.38
N CYS A 25 11.49 5.30 4.07
CA CYS A 25 12.16 4.03 3.80
C CYS A 25 12.53 3.82 2.32
N LEU A 26 12.17 4.74 1.44
CA LEU A 26 12.60 4.72 0.05
C LEU A 26 14.13 4.83 -0.05
N ALA A 27 14.70 4.14 -1.04
CA ALA A 27 16.15 4.13 -1.24
C ALA A 27 16.72 5.53 -1.52
N SER A 28 15.93 6.39 -2.15
CA SER A 28 16.26 7.77 -2.49
C SER A 28 16.07 8.77 -1.34
N ASP A 29 15.45 8.37 -0.22
CA ASP A 29 15.30 9.27 0.93
C ASP A 29 16.67 9.71 1.46
N PRO A 30 16.86 11.00 1.81
CA PRO A 30 18.14 11.51 2.30
C PRO A 30 18.66 10.84 3.57
N HIS A 31 17.81 10.18 4.37
CA HIS A 31 18.27 9.37 5.50
C HIS A 31 19.12 8.18 5.06
N ARG A 32 18.87 7.64 3.86
CA ARG A 32 19.62 6.52 3.25
C ARG A 32 19.73 5.27 4.13
N ILE A 33 18.72 5.02 4.97
CA ILE A 33 18.71 3.89 5.92
C ILE A 33 18.21 2.61 5.26
N PHE A 34 17.01 2.65 4.67
CA PHE A 34 16.37 1.49 4.03
C PHE A 34 16.61 1.47 2.51
N ASN A 35 16.23 0.40 1.82
CA ASN A 35 16.42 0.24 0.38
C ASN A 35 15.11 -0.14 -0.34
N LEU A 36 13.98 0.46 0.05
CA LEU A 36 12.70 0.15 -0.58
C LEU A 36 12.50 0.94 -1.88
N SER A 37 11.65 0.41 -2.76
CA SER A 37 11.25 0.99 -4.05
C SER A 37 9.73 1.17 -4.10
N SER A 38 9.26 1.94 -5.09
CA SER A 38 7.84 2.00 -5.43
C SER A 38 7.42 0.97 -6.49
N SER A 39 8.36 0.21 -7.06
CA SER A 39 8.13 -0.57 -8.29
C SER A 39 7.13 -1.73 -8.12
N PRO A 40 6.10 -1.79 -8.97
CA PRO A 40 5.34 -2.99 -9.28
C PRO A 40 5.94 -3.62 -10.54
N ARG A 41 6.30 -4.91 -10.57
CA ARG A 41 6.55 -5.54 -11.87
C ARG A 41 5.20 -5.89 -12.52
N GLY A 42 4.90 -5.25 -13.65
CA GLY A 42 3.79 -5.57 -14.56
C GLY A 42 3.38 -4.34 -15.40
N CYS A 43 3.67 -4.37 -16.70
CA CYS A 43 3.47 -3.27 -17.66
C CYS A 43 2.15 -3.43 -18.46
N GLY A 44 1.47 -2.32 -18.75
CA GLY A 44 0.57 -2.12 -19.91
C GLY A 44 -0.89 -2.58 -19.79
N HIS A 45 -1.85 -1.64 -19.78
CA HIS A 45 -2.61 -1.17 -20.96
C HIS A 45 -3.59 -0.05 -20.55
N VAL A 46 -3.89 0.81 -21.53
CA VAL A 46 -4.50 2.15 -21.49
C VAL A 46 -5.93 2.27 -20.93
N ASN A 47 -6.16 3.27 -20.07
CA ASN A 47 -7.12 4.37 -20.32
C ASN A 47 -6.94 5.50 -19.30
N SER A 48 -6.99 6.75 -19.78
CA SER A 48 -6.60 7.96 -19.05
C SER A 48 -7.63 8.40 -18.00
N ALA A 49 -7.18 8.52 -16.74
CA ALA A 49 -7.74 9.46 -15.77
C ALA A 49 -6.67 9.77 -14.73
N PHE A 50 -5.88 10.83 -14.92
CA PHE A 50 -4.90 11.26 -13.93
C PHE A 50 -4.68 12.78 -13.94
N LEU A 51 -5.54 13.54 -13.26
CA LEU A 51 -5.30 14.93 -12.86
C LEU A 51 -6.17 15.26 -11.64
N ASP A 52 -5.63 15.09 -10.43
CA ASP A 52 -6.00 15.86 -9.20
C ASP A 52 -5.18 15.44 -7.96
N ILE A 53 -4.62 14.21 -7.93
CA ILE A 53 -4.05 13.62 -6.71
C ILE A 53 -2.63 14.14 -6.40
N SER A 54 -1.75 14.23 -7.41
CA SER A 54 -0.35 14.63 -7.20
C SER A 54 -0.22 16.06 -6.69
N ASP A 55 -1.04 16.99 -7.21
CA ASP A 55 -1.02 18.40 -6.80
C ASP A 55 -1.52 18.59 -5.36
N LYS A 56 -2.54 17.81 -4.94
CA LYS A 56 -3.06 17.83 -3.55
C LYS A 56 -2.07 17.23 -2.55
N VAL A 57 -1.32 16.21 -2.95
CA VAL A 57 -0.30 15.54 -2.12
C VAL A 57 0.89 16.45 -1.83
N GLU A 58 1.38 17.22 -2.82
CA GLU A 58 2.48 18.17 -2.58
C GLU A 58 2.04 19.42 -1.80
N GLN A 59 0.83 19.94 -2.02
CA GLN A 59 0.30 21.07 -1.22
C GLN A 59 0.16 20.71 0.26
N GLY A 60 -0.23 19.48 0.58
CA GLY A 60 -0.27 18.97 1.96
C GLY A 60 1.10 18.77 2.60
N ALA A 61 2.16 18.56 1.80
CA ALA A 61 3.52 18.39 2.29
C ALA A 61 4.23 19.73 2.62
N GLN A 62 3.74 20.86 2.09
CA GLN A 62 4.39 22.17 2.26
C GLN A 62 3.67 23.14 3.21
N GLU A 63 2.40 22.94 3.60
CA GLU A 63 1.68 23.85 4.51
C GLU A 63 0.93 23.17 5.67
N LYS A 64 0.87 23.88 6.81
CA LYS A 64 0.13 23.52 8.04
C LYS A 64 -1.37 23.41 7.72
N LEU A 65 -1.93 22.20 7.88
CA LEU A 65 -3.37 21.87 7.81
C LEU A 65 -4.06 22.19 6.47
N LEU A 66 -4.10 21.19 5.59
CA LEU A 66 -5.27 21.07 4.69
C LEU A 66 -6.53 20.83 5.55
N PRO A 67 -7.68 21.43 5.24
CA PRO A 67 -8.94 21.14 5.90
C PRO A 67 -9.23 19.63 5.81
N LEU A 68 -9.66 19.01 6.91
CA LEU A 68 -10.00 17.58 7.00
C LEU A 68 -10.89 17.10 5.84
N GLU A 69 -11.68 18.00 5.26
CA GLU A 69 -12.62 17.76 4.15
C GLU A 69 -11.91 17.40 2.83
N ALA A 70 -10.73 17.97 2.54
CA ALA A 70 -9.97 17.69 1.31
C ALA A 70 -9.18 16.37 1.37
N LEU A 71 -8.79 15.93 2.57
CA LEU A 71 -8.17 14.62 2.82
C LEU A 71 -9.19 13.48 2.85
N LEU A 72 -10.45 13.78 3.24
CA LEU A 72 -11.55 12.83 3.22
C LEU A 72 -11.91 12.41 1.78
N GLU A 73 -11.76 13.24 0.75
CA GLU A 73 -12.02 12.77 -0.63
C GLU A 73 -10.93 11.83 -1.19
N VAL A 74 -9.69 11.94 -0.71
CA VAL A 74 -8.56 11.15 -1.25
C VAL A 74 -8.52 9.73 -0.68
N VAL A 75 -9.04 9.50 0.54
CA VAL A 75 -9.10 8.16 1.17
C VAL A 75 -10.32 7.95 2.08
N ASN A 76 -11.51 8.46 1.73
CA ASN A 76 -12.76 7.93 2.30
C ASN A 76 -13.30 6.87 1.35
N VAL A 77 -12.81 5.64 1.49
CA VAL A 77 -13.47 4.46 0.91
C VAL A 77 -14.67 4.13 1.82
N SER A 78 -15.61 5.07 1.93
CA SER A 78 -16.96 4.79 2.41
C SER A 78 -17.81 4.43 1.21
N THR A 79 -18.44 3.27 1.30
CA THR A 79 -19.45 2.77 0.39
C THR A 79 -20.53 3.82 0.15
N GLU A 80 -20.53 4.46 -1.03
CA GLU A 80 -21.71 4.94 -1.76
C GLU A 80 -21.23 5.54 -3.10
N VAL A 81 -21.37 4.78 -4.20
CA VAL A 81 -21.15 5.26 -5.57
C VAL A 81 -22.52 5.43 -6.22
N THR A 82 -22.99 6.67 -6.34
CA THR A 82 -24.01 7.02 -7.33
C THR A 82 -23.33 7.71 -8.51
N GLY A 83 -23.40 7.09 -9.69
CA GLY A 83 -23.34 7.83 -10.95
C GLY A 83 -22.07 7.75 -11.81
N LEU A 84 -21.37 6.62 -11.86
CA LEU A 84 -20.45 6.34 -12.98
C LEU A 84 -21.01 5.17 -13.80
N THR A 85 -21.31 5.43 -15.06
CA THR A 85 -21.83 4.45 -16.02
C THR A 85 -20.73 3.44 -16.34
N VAL A 86 -21.00 2.18 -16.01
CA VAL A 86 -20.18 1.01 -16.36
C VAL A 86 -20.58 0.55 -17.76
N ASP A 87 -19.62 0.42 -18.67
CA ASP A 87 -19.83 -0.37 -19.90
C ASP A 87 -19.93 -1.85 -19.48
N GLN A 88 -21.17 -2.33 -19.39
CA GLN A 88 -21.49 -3.73 -19.18
C GLN A 88 -21.40 -4.47 -20.50
N ASP A 89 -20.22 -4.91 -20.91
CA ASP A 89 -20.08 -6.01 -21.87
C ASP A 89 -18.66 -6.57 -21.87
N SER A 90 -18.37 -7.42 -20.88
CA SER A 90 -17.42 -8.56 -21.01
C SER A 90 -17.20 -9.24 -19.65
N CYS A 91 -18.27 -9.77 -19.05
CA CYS A 91 -18.15 -10.60 -17.85
C CYS A 91 -18.87 -11.92 -18.06
N GLN A 92 -18.18 -12.92 -18.65
CA GLN A 92 -18.59 -14.33 -18.54
C GLN A 92 -17.36 -15.26 -18.59
N THR A 93 -16.67 -15.41 -17.46
CA THR A 93 -16.15 -16.73 -17.05
C THR A 93 -16.31 -16.89 -15.54
N PRO A 94 -16.81 -18.04 -15.05
CA PRO A 94 -17.03 -18.26 -13.62
C PRO A 94 -15.70 -18.52 -12.91
N HIS A 95 -15.44 -17.76 -11.83
CA HIS A 95 -14.35 -18.06 -10.90
C HIS A 95 -14.62 -19.40 -10.18
N PRO A 96 -13.63 -20.31 -10.07
CA PRO A 96 -13.80 -21.57 -9.35
C PRO A 96 -13.87 -21.33 -7.83
N PRO A 97 -14.51 -22.24 -7.06
CA PRO A 97 -14.63 -22.10 -5.62
C PRO A 97 -13.27 -22.30 -4.94
N CYS A 98 -13.04 -21.51 -3.89
CA CYS A 98 -11.83 -21.50 -3.06
C CYS A 98 -11.62 -22.88 -2.41
N SER A 99 -10.74 -23.70 -2.99
CA SER A 99 -10.21 -24.91 -2.35
C SER A 99 -8.95 -24.56 -1.56
N THR A 100 -8.86 -25.15 -0.37
CA THR A 100 -7.73 -25.12 0.55
C THR A 100 -6.46 -25.68 -0.10
N GLU A 101 -5.71 -24.86 -0.82
CA GLU A 101 -4.34 -25.15 -1.21
C GLU A 101 -3.48 -23.93 -0.91
N THR A 102 -2.30 -24.20 -0.34
CA THR A 102 -1.29 -23.21 0.02
C THR A 102 -0.98 -22.31 -1.17
N ASP A 103 -1.52 -21.08 -1.14
CA ASP A 103 -1.21 -20.05 -2.11
C ASP A 103 0.28 -19.71 -1.99
N VAL A 104 1.09 -20.35 -2.83
CA VAL A 104 2.47 -19.98 -3.07
C VAL A 104 2.42 -18.71 -3.91
N TYR A 105 2.23 -17.57 -3.24
CA TYR A 105 2.53 -16.27 -3.82
C TYR A 105 4.03 -16.24 -4.11
N GLU A 106 4.42 -16.46 -5.37
CA GLU A 106 5.82 -16.42 -5.82
C GLU A 106 6.48 -15.09 -5.39
N PRO A 107 7.70 -15.12 -4.83
CA PRO A 107 8.38 -13.92 -4.38
C PRO A 107 9.03 -13.20 -5.56
N THR A 108 8.23 -12.59 -6.44
CA THR A 108 8.72 -11.69 -7.49
C THR A 108 9.02 -10.31 -6.88
N HIS A 109 10.20 -10.19 -6.26
CA HIS A 109 10.93 -8.94 -5.96
C HIS A 109 10.13 -7.71 -5.48
N VAL A 110 9.99 -7.63 -4.15
CA VAL A 110 9.99 -6.47 -3.23
C VAL A 110 9.65 -5.08 -3.80
N GLY A 111 8.36 -4.84 -4.05
CA GLY A 111 7.75 -3.51 -3.85
C GLY A 111 7.23 -3.42 -2.41
N GLY A 112 8.08 -3.09 -1.44
CA GLY A 112 7.82 -3.28 0.00
C GLY A 112 6.51 -2.64 0.50
N TYR A 113 6.18 -1.45 0.01
CA TYR A 113 4.96 -0.73 0.40
C TYR A 113 3.71 -1.31 -0.27
N ALA A 114 3.70 -1.36 -1.60
CA ALA A 114 2.53 -1.80 -2.37
C ALA A 114 2.16 -3.25 -2.04
N ALA A 115 3.14 -4.15 -1.90
CA ALA A 115 2.87 -5.54 -1.55
C ALA A 115 2.27 -5.68 -0.14
N LEU A 116 2.70 -4.86 0.82
CA LEU A 116 2.11 -4.86 2.16
C LEU A 116 0.70 -4.27 2.14
N LEU A 117 0.49 -3.16 1.43
CA LEU A 117 -0.81 -2.51 1.33
C LEU A 117 -1.85 -3.44 0.70
N ARG A 118 -1.54 -4.10 -0.42
CA ARG A 118 -2.42 -5.11 -1.04
C ARG A 118 -2.87 -6.15 -0.03
N ARG A 119 -1.92 -6.71 0.75
CA ARG A 119 -2.22 -7.72 1.78
C ARG A 119 -3.06 -7.20 2.94
N ILE A 120 -2.97 -5.91 3.28
CA ILE A 120 -3.83 -5.31 4.31
C ILE A 120 -5.25 -5.14 3.76
N LEU A 121 -5.38 -4.68 2.51
CA LEU A 121 -6.67 -4.43 1.88
C LEU A 121 -7.47 -5.72 1.60
N THR A 122 -6.83 -6.89 1.51
CA THR A 122 -7.55 -8.18 1.44
C THR A 122 -8.38 -8.49 2.69
N TRP A 123 -8.12 -7.84 3.83
CA TRP A 123 -8.95 -7.99 5.02
C TRP A 123 -10.35 -7.38 4.86
N ARG A 124 -10.59 -6.56 3.81
CA ARG A 124 -11.89 -5.93 3.52
C ARG A 124 -12.45 -5.12 4.70
N LEU A 125 -11.56 -4.52 5.51
CA LEU A 125 -11.92 -3.66 6.63
C LEU A 125 -11.84 -2.18 6.24
N PRO A 126 -12.64 -1.29 6.87
CA PRO A 126 -12.45 0.16 6.77
C PRO A 126 -10.98 0.51 7.04
N THR A 127 -10.30 1.08 6.05
CA THR A 127 -8.86 1.32 6.11
C THR A 127 -8.54 2.78 5.82
N LEU A 128 -7.90 3.46 6.78
CA LEU A 128 -7.41 4.82 6.63
C LEU A 128 -5.93 4.80 6.27
N LEU A 129 -5.57 5.37 5.12
CA LEU A 129 -4.18 5.55 4.71
C LEU A 129 -3.72 6.97 5.05
N LEU A 130 -2.60 7.08 5.75
CA LEU A 130 -1.98 8.34 6.13
C LEU A 130 -0.59 8.46 5.50
N GLY A 131 -0.13 9.68 5.25
CA GLY A 131 1.26 9.97 4.89
C GLY A 131 2.21 9.84 6.09
N GLY A 132 3.28 10.63 6.09
CA GLY A 132 4.19 10.83 7.23
C GLY A 132 5.57 11.26 6.77
N GLY A 133 6.64 10.66 7.32
CA GLY A 133 8.02 10.95 6.88
C GLY A 133 8.20 10.73 5.38
N GLY A 134 9.16 11.43 4.77
CA GLY A 134 9.35 11.44 3.32
C GLY A 134 10.08 12.72 2.90
N TYR A 135 11.42 12.64 2.86
CA TYR A 135 12.29 13.81 2.78
C TYR A 135 12.91 14.00 1.40
N HIS A 136 12.62 13.06 0.49
CA HIS A 136 12.73 13.28 -0.95
C HIS A 136 11.33 13.50 -1.53
N PHE A 137 10.91 14.76 -1.67
CA PHE A 137 9.50 15.11 -1.93
C PHE A 137 8.95 14.52 -3.23
N ALA A 138 9.68 14.63 -4.33
CA ALA A 138 9.24 14.08 -5.62
C ALA A 138 9.10 12.54 -5.58
N ASP A 139 9.90 11.85 -4.77
CA ASP A 139 9.83 10.37 -4.66
C ASP A 139 8.75 9.94 -3.68
N SER A 140 8.50 10.76 -2.66
CA SER A 140 7.35 10.60 -1.76
C SER A 140 6.05 10.75 -2.55
N ALA A 141 5.96 11.75 -3.43
CA ALA A 141 4.84 11.94 -4.33
C ALA A 141 4.66 10.74 -5.29
N ARG A 142 5.75 10.24 -5.90
CA ARG A 142 5.72 9.02 -6.73
C ARG A 142 5.19 7.81 -5.97
N LEU A 143 5.70 7.55 -4.76
CA LEU A 143 5.24 6.44 -3.93
C LEU A 143 3.77 6.57 -3.56
N TRP A 144 3.33 7.71 -3.05
CA TRP A 144 1.95 7.90 -2.62
C TRP A 144 0.95 7.87 -3.78
N THR A 145 1.36 8.35 -4.96
CA THR A 145 0.61 8.19 -6.22
C THR A 145 0.39 6.70 -6.50
N HIS A 146 1.45 5.89 -6.42
CA HIS A 146 1.33 4.45 -6.63
C HIS A 146 0.48 3.74 -5.55
N LEU A 147 0.62 4.12 -4.27
CA LEU A 147 -0.20 3.54 -3.20
C LEU A 147 -1.69 3.91 -3.33
N THR A 148 -1.98 5.09 -3.86
CA THR A 148 -3.35 5.51 -4.16
C THR A 148 -3.94 4.67 -5.29
N GLN A 149 -3.17 4.42 -6.35
CA GLN A 149 -3.57 3.48 -7.43
C GLN A 149 -3.89 2.10 -6.84
N VAL A 150 -2.99 1.54 -6.03
CA VAL A 150 -3.19 0.23 -5.37
C VAL A 150 -4.46 0.22 -4.51
N ALA A 151 -4.71 1.27 -3.74
CA ALA A 151 -5.90 1.36 -2.92
C ALA A 151 -7.19 1.36 -3.75
N ILE A 152 -7.21 2.10 -4.87
CA ILE A 152 -8.37 2.11 -5.79
C ILE A 152 -8.55 0.74 -6.43
N ASP A 153 -7.47 0.12 -6.92
CA ASP A 153 -7.53 -1.18 -7.60
C ASP A 153 -8.16 -2.25 -6.70
N GLU A 154 -7.65 -2.38 -5.47
CA GLU A 154 -8.08 -3.41 -4.52
C GLU A 154 -9.49 -3.15 -3.95
N THR A 155 -9.89 -1.89 -3.81
CA THR A 155 -11.18 -1.54 -3.16
C THR A 155 -12.34 -1.43 -4.14
N LYS A 156 -12.12 -0.93 -5.36
CA LYS A 156 -13.15 -0.77 -6.39
C LYS A 156 -13.17 -1.90 -7.41
N GLY A 157 -12.20 -2.82 -7.35
CA GLY A 157 -12.06 -3.88 -8.36
C GLY A 157 -11.77 -3.32 -9.76
N LEU A 158 -11.20 -2.12 -9.82
CA LEU A 158 -10.76 -1.49 -11.05
C LEU A 158 -9.32 -1.89 -11.31
N GLN A 159 -8.90 -1.88 -12.58
CA GLN A 159 -7.49 -2.02 -12.92
C GLN A 159 -7.02 -0.69 -13.50
N LEU A 160 -6.45 0.16 -12.65
CA LEU A 160 -5.83 1.40 -13.07
C LEU A 160 -4.41 1.09 -13.59
N SER A 161 -4.09 1.64 -14.76
CA SER A 161 -2.74 1.66 -15.29
C SER A 161 -2.19 3.07 -15.14
N LEU A 162 -1.10 3.22 -14.38
CA LEU A 162 -0.35 4.48 -14.36
C LEU A 162 0.52 4.58 -15.62
N ASP A 163 0.52 5.77 -16.23
CA ASP A 163 1.50 6.12 -17.25
C ASP A 163 2.91 6.13 -16.61
N PRO A 164 3.92 5.49 -17.23
CA PRO A 164 5.29 5.60 -16.75
C PRO A 164 5.79 7.05 -16.69
N ASP A 165 5.33 7.92 -17.59
CA ASP A 165 5.78 9.31 -17.68
C ASP A 165 4.97 10.22 -16.76
N ILE A 166 5.64 11.14 -16.09
CA ILE A 166 5.00 12.15 -15.23
C ILE A 166 4.23 13.12 -16.14
N PRO A 167 2.91 13.30 -15.93
CA PRO A 167 2.12 14.26 -16.70
C PRO A 167 2.67 15.68 -16.58
N ILE A 168 2.33 16.56 -17.52
CA ILE A 168 2.73 17.97 -17.42
C ILE A 168 1.91 18.65 -16.32
N HIS A 169 2.59 19.18 -15.30
CA HIS A 169 2.01 19.99 -14.23
C HIS A 169 3.04 20.99 -13.68
N SER A 170 2.64 21.88 -12.76
CA SER A 170 3.47 22.98 -12.26
C SER A 170 4.76 22.55 -11.54
N PHE A 171 4.84 21.29 -11.10
CA PHE A 171 6.00 20.76 -10.38
C PHE A 171 6.82 19.77 -11.20
N LEU A 172 6.54 19.61 -12.51
CA LEU A 172 7.22 18.65 -13.39
C LEU A 172 8.76 18.69 -13.28
N GLU A 173 9.34 19.89 -13.19
CA GLU A 173 10.79 20.09 -13.07
C GLU A 173 11.41 19.37 -11.85
N ARG A 174 10.63 19.12 -10.80
CA ARG A 174 11.08 18.39 -9.59
C ARG A 174 11.28 16.89 -9.81
N TYR A 175 10.71 16.34 -10.89
CA TYR A 175 10.76 14.91 -11.22
C TYR A 175 11.91 14.56 -12.16
N GLY A 176 12.77 15.52 -12.50
CA GLY A 176 13.96 15.26 -13.30
C GLY A 176 14.97 14.34 -12.59
N PRO A 177 15.91 13.73 -13.34
CA PRO A 177 16.11 13.92 -14.78
C PRO A 177 15.25 13.02 -15.68
N ASP A 178 14.61 12.00 -15.11
CA ASP A 178 13.94 10.94 -15.83
C ASP A 178 12.45 11.22 -16.07
N TYR A 179 11.81 12.03 -15.21
CA TYR A 179 10.39 12.38 -15.30
C TYR A 179 9.47 11.14 -15.34
N THR A 180 9.83 10.08 -14.60
CA THR A 180 9.01 8.87 -14.51
C THR A 180 8.38 8.67 -13.14
N VAL A 181 7.30 7.90 -13.05
CA VAL A 181 6.62 7.57 -11.78
C VAL A 181 7.38 6.55 -10.92
N GLN A 182 8.39 5.88 -11.47
CA GLN A 182 9.06 4.77 -10.79
C GLN A 182 10.18 5.24 -9.86
N VAL A 183 10.16 4.76 -8.62
CA VAL A 183 11.25 4.91 -7.66
C VAL A 183 11.96 3.58 -7.55
N SER A 184 13.21 3.54 -7.99
CA SER A 184 14.04 2.32 -7.97
C SER A 184 14.76 2.15 -6.64
N ALA A 185 15.00 0.90 -6.26
CA ALA A 185 15.93 0.59 -5.17
C ALA A 185 17.37 0.86 -5.63
N GLU A 186 18.25 1.15 -4.68
CA GLU A 186 19.68 1.35 -4.95
C GLU A 186 20.37 -0.02 -5.04
N PRO A 187 20.87 -0.43 -6.22
CA PRO A 187 21.36 -1.80 -6.44
C PRO A 187 22.60 -2.13 -5.58
N ASN A 188 23.39 -1.11 -5.22
CA ASN A 188 24.63 -1.29 -4.46
C ASN A 188 24.45 -1.09 -2.94
N ARG A 189 23.24 -0.77 -2.46
CA ARG A 189 22.99 -0.64 -1.03
C ARG A 189 22.87 -2.02 -0.41
N ARG A 190 23.83 -2.37 0.44
CA ARG A 190 23.87 -3.66 1.13
C ARG A 190 22.76 -3.76 2.16
N ASP A 191 22.04 -4.87 2.13
CA ASP A 191 21.18 -5.27 3.23
C ASP A 191 22.04 -5.81 4.39
N LEU A 192 22.00 -5.10 5.52
CA LEU A 192 22.70 -5.47 6.74
C LEU A 192 21.79 -6.20 7.74
N ASN A 193 20.54 -6.48 7.37
CA ASN A 193 19.65 -7.29 8.19
C ASN A 193 20.18 -8.72 8.25
N ILE A 194 20.49 -9.18 9.47
CA ILE A 194 20.91 -10.56 9.70
C ILE A 194 19.64 -11.43 9.79
N PRO A 195 19.45 -12.43 8.90
CA PRO A 195 18.21 -13.22 8.88
C PRO A 195 17.87 -13.86 10.22
N LYS A 196 18.89 -14.38 10.92
CA LYS A 196 18.75 -14.98 12.25
C LYS A 196 18.19 -13.98 13.28
N THR A 197 18.71 -12.75 13.30
CA THR A 197 18.24 -11.70 14.22
C THR A 197 16.82 -11.26 13.89
N VAL A 198 16.49 -11.15 12.60
CA VAL A 198 15.11 -10.88 12.15
C VAL A 198 14.16 -11.99 12.63
N ASP A 199 14.55 -13.25 12.49
CA ASP A 199 13.74 -14.39 12.96
C ASP A 199 13.58 -14.40 14.49
N GLU A 200 14.61 -14.05 15.23
CA GLU A 200 14.54 -13.89 16.69
C GLU A 200 13.55 -12.80 17.09
N HIS A 201 13.56 -11.66 16.39
CA HIS A 201 12.58 -10.61 16.61
C HIS A 201 11.16 -11.04 16.23
N VAL A 202 10.97 -11.77 15.13
CA VAL A 202 9.66 -12.32 14.76
C VAL A 202 9.13 -13.25 15.85
N ARG A 203 9.96 -14.18 16.35
CA ARG A 203 9.55 -15.09 17.45
C ARG A 203 9.18 -14.31 18.70
N ARG A 204 9.99 -13.31 19.09
CA ARG A 204 9.70 -12.45 20.24
C ARG A 204 8.37 -11.71 20.07
N LEU A 205 8.11 -11.14 18.90
CA LEU A 205 6.86 -10.41 18.63
C LEU A 205 5.65 -11.34 18.63
N LEU A 206 5.76 -12.54 18.06
CA LEU A 206 4.68 -13.53 18.10
C LEU A 206 4.35 -13.95 19.53
N HIS A 207 5.36 -14.14 20.38
CA HIS A 207 5.14 -14.39 21.80
C HIS A 207 4.43 -13.20 22.50
N GLN A 208 4.74 -11.95 22.13
CA GLN A 208 4.00 -10.80 22.64
C GLN A 208 2.54 -10.75 22.16
N VAL A 209 2.26 -11.22 20.94
CA VAL A 209 0.87 -11.38 20.45
C VAL A 209 0.12 -12.40 21.31
N ASP A 210 0.77 -13.50 21.69
CA ASP A 210 0.18 -14.49 22.61
C ASP A 210 -0.13 -13.89 23.97
N MET A 211 0.85 -13.18 24.56
CA MET A 211 0.62 -12.54 25.85
C MET A 211 -0.50 -11.50 25.81
N TYR A 212 -0.62 -10.76 24.70
CA TYR A 212 -1.72 -9.83 24.49
C TYR A 212 -3.07 -10.57 24.42
N ALA A 213 -3.13 -11.69 23.71
CA ALA A 213 -4.34 -12.50 23.61
C ALA A 213 -4.79 -13.01 24.99
N GLU A 214 -3.86 -13.60 25.75
CA GLU A 214 -4.10 -14.13 27.09
C GLU A 214 -4.57 -13.04 28.06
N LEU A 215 -3.88 -11.90 28.08
CA LEU A 215 -4.21 -10.78 28.97
C LEU A 215 -5.62 -10.23 28.73
N ASN A 216 -6.11 -10.29 27.48
CA ASN A 216 -7.41 -9.77 27.09
C ASN A 216 -8.49 -10.87 26.93
N GLY A 217 -8.18 -12.13 27.25
CA GLY A 217 -9.11 -13.25 27.09
C GLY A 217 -9.56 -13.49 25.65
N LEU A 218 -8.69 -13.25 24.68
CA LEU A 218 -8.99 -13.40 23.26
C LEU A 218 -8.56 -14.79 22.75
N ASP A 219 -9.47 -15.48 22.08
CA ASP A 219 -9.15 -16.75 21.42
C ASP A 219 -8.46 -16.53 20.07
N ARG A 220 -7.52 -17.43 19.75
CA ARG A 220 -6.87 -17.58 18.43
C ARG A 220 -7.74 -18.38 17.44
N THR A 221 -9.06 -18.23 17.48
CA THR A 221 -9.91 -18.92 16.51
C THR A 221 -9.53 -18.43 15.10
N PRO A 222 -9.15 -19.32 14.17
CA PRO A 222 -8.94 -18.93 12.79
C PRO A 222 -10.21 -18.26 12.26
N LEU A 223 -10.07 -17.22 11.42
CA LEU A 223 -11.19 -16.65 10.67
C LEU A 223 -11.68 -17.72 9.67
N THR A 224 -12.45 -18.70 10.13
CA THR A 224 -13.18 -19.63 9.26
C THR A 224 -14.48 -18.96 8.83
N GLU A 225 -14.73 -19.04 7.53
CA GLU A 225 -15.88 -18.52 6.78
C GLU A 225 -17.19 -18.63 7.57
N SER A 226 -17.88 -17.50 7.68
CA SER A 226 -19.25 -17.47 8.21
C SER A 226 -20.19 -18.08 7.16
N SER A 227 -21.03 -18.99 7.65
CA SER A 227 -22.03 -19.78 6.94
C SER A 227 -23.13 -18.96 6.26
#